data_AF-A0AAN2PFW8-F1
#
_entry.id   AF-A0AAN2PFW8-F1
#
_cell.length_a   1.000
_cell.length_b   1.000
_cell.length_c   1.000
_cell.angle_alpha   90.00
_cell.angle_beta   90.00
_cell.angle_gamma   90.00
#
_symmetry.space_group_name_H-M   'P 1'
#
loop_
_entity.id
_entity.type
_entity.pdbx_description
1 polymer ?
#
loop_
_entity_poly.entity_id
_entity_poly.type
_entity_poly.pdbx_seq_one_letter_code
_entity_poly.pdbx_strand_id
1 'polypeptide(L)'
;MEDFSKKLFNVTQDEQKATKGGKALIAIQMESVDKSKERIDRIKDLFIDGIIDRPEFEKRKKVEEIKIQAASKELERLSQSNDFVDEVKRKERMKFWKEIDQNKLFEEGLSVKEKNEGFKKLIERIEYKREGDIIEINVIYK
;
A
#
# COMPACT_ATOMS: atom_id res chain seq x y z
N MET A 1 8.28 27.36 -22.49
CA MET A 1 7.72 26.00 -22.33
C MET A 1 8.12 25.38 -20.98
N GLU A 2 8.25 26.16 -19.90
CA GLU A 2 8.73 25.67 -18.59
C GLU A 2 7.61 25.46 -17.55
N ASP A 3 6.37 25.85 -17.85
CA ASP A 3 5.29 25.88 -16.83
C ASP A 3 4.37 24.64 -16.84
N PHE A 4 4.41 23.79 -17.87
CA PHE A 4 3.51 22.63 -17.94
C PHE A 4 3.99 21.45 -17.08
N SER A 5 5.32 21.24 -17.06
CA SER A 5 5.98 20.25 -16.18
C SER A 5 5.71 20.57 -14.71
N LYS A 6 5.91 21.81 -14.28
CA LYS A 6 5.67 22.23 -12.90
C LYS A 6 4.21 22.09 -12.46
N LYS A 7 3.25 22.23 -13.39
CA LYS A 7 1.82 22.06 -13.12
C LYS A 7 1.39 20.61 -12.94
N LEU A 8 2.01 19.67 -13.66
CA LEU A 8 1.72 18.23 -13.55
C LEU A 8 2.26 17.61 -12.25
N PHE A 9 3.35 18.16 -11.71
CA PHE A 9 4.07 17.54 -10.58
C PHE A 9 3.99 18.33 -9.25
N ASN A 10 3.38 19.51 -9.22
CA ASN A 10 2.96 20.16 -7.97
C ASN A 10 1.66 19.54 -7.46
N VAL A 11 1.71 18.26 -7.08
CA VAL A 11 0.72 17.68 -6.19
C VAL A 11 1.00 18.26 -4.80
N THR A 12 0.10 19.16 -4.40
CA THR A 12 -0.12 19.73 -3.07
C THR A 12 0.52 18.92 -1.94
N GLN A 13 1.38 19.59 -1.16
CA GLN A 13 1.98 19.10 0.09
C GLN A 13 0.95 18.67 1.16
N ASP A 14 -0.36 18.80 0.91
CA ASP A 14 -1.43 18.41 1.83
C ASP A 14 -1.66 16.88 1.92
N GLU A 15 -1.23 16.07 0.95
CA GLU A 15 -1.41 14.61 1.02
C GLU A 15 -0.35 13.89 1.90
N GLN A 16 0.72 14.58 2.29
CA GLN A 16 1.81 13.97 3.06
C GLN A 16 1.50 13.80 4.56
N LYS A 17 0.43 14.42 5.08
CA LYS A 17 0.06 14.29 6.51
C LYS A 17 -0.81 13.08 6.81
N ALA A 18 -1.53 12.51 5.83
CA ALA A 18 -2.40 11.34 6.06
C ALA A 18 -1.64 10.00 6.06
N THR A 19 -0.54 9.88 5.30
CA THR A 19 0.12 8.60 5.02
C THR A 19 0.94 8.02 6.19
N LYS A 20 1.33 8.84 7.18
CA LYS A 20 2.07 8.35 8.36
C LYS A 20 1.15 7.65 9.39
N GLY A 21 -0.14 7.96 9.39
CA GLY A 21 -1.11 7.40 10.35
C GLY A 21 -1.37 5.91 10.12
N GLY A 22 -1.70 5.52 8.88
CA GLY A 22 -2.10 4.13 8.56
C GLY A 22 -1.02 3.09 8.84
N LYS A 23 0.24 3.35 8.45
CA LYS A 23 1.36 2.43 8.74
C LYS A 23 1.71 2.33 10.21
N ALA A 24 1.64 3.45 10.93
CA ALA A 24 1.86 3.44 12.37
C ALA A 24 0.75 2.62 13.07
N LEU A 25 -0.50 2.76 12.63
CA LEU A 25 -1.63 1.98 13.16
C LEU A 25 -1.47 0.48 12.88
N ILE A 26 -1.05 0.09 11.67
CA ILE A 26 -0.76 -1.32 11.33
C ILE A 26 0.37 -1.85 12.23
N ALA A 27 1.46 -1.10 12.40
CA ALA A 27 2.59 -1.51 13.23
C ALA A 27 2.18 -1.69 14.71
N ILE A 28 1.40 -0.75 15.26
CA ILE A 28 0.88 -0.83 16.63
C ILE A 28 -0.03 -2.07 16.78
N GLN A 29 -0.87 -2.35 15.78
CA GLN A 29 -1.78 -3.49 15.82
C GLN A 29 -1.03 -4.82 15.71
N MET A 30 0.03 -4.91 14.89
CA MET A 30 0.93 -6.07 14.84
C MET A 30 1.65 -6.29 16.17
N GLU A 31 2.18 -5.23 16.77
CA GLU A 31 2.84 -5.30 18.08
C GLU A 31 1.87 -5.78 19.17
N SER A 32 0.60 -5.35 19.12
CA SER A 32 -0.43 -5.83 20.03
C SER A 32 -0.72 -7.33 19.88
N VAL A 33 -0.68 -7.86 18.64
CA VAL A 33 -0.84 -9.29 18.37
C VAL A 33 0.33 -10.06 18.98
N ASP A 34 1.56 -9.61 18.76
CA ASP A 34 2.75 -10.32 19.23
C ASP A 34 2.85 -10.31 20.77
N LYS A 35 2.52 -9.19 21.42
CA LYS A 35 2.39 -9.14 22.89
C LYS A 35 1.34 -10.10 23.43
N SER A 36 0.24 -10.29 22.69
CA SER A 36 -0.82 -11.23 23.08
C SER A 36 -0.36 -12.69 22.92
N LYS A 37 0.43 -13.00 21.88
CA LYS A 37 1.07 -14.32 21.74
C LYS A 37 2.06 -14.61 22.86
N GLU A 38 2.93 -13.65 23.20
CA GLU A 38 3.85 -13.79 24.34
C GLU A 38 3.11 -14.01 25.67
N ARG A 39 1.93 -13.39 25.85
CA ARG A 39 1.07 -13.65 27.02
C ARG A 39 0.54 -15.08 27.01
N ILE A 40 0.12 -15.60 25.85
CA ILE A 40 -0.31 -17.00 25.72
C ILE A 40 0.85 -17.94 26.06
N ASP A 41 2.06 -17.65 25.61
CA ASP A 41 3.22 -18.49 25.91
C ASP A 41 3.54 -18.48 27.41
N ARG A 42 3.51 -17.32 28.07
CA ARG A 42 3.59 -17.25 29.54
C ARG A 42 2.47 -18.02 30.25
N ILE A 43 1.25 -18.00 29.71
CA ILE A 43 0.13 -18.79 30.26
C ILE A 43 0.39 -20.29 30.11
N LYS A 44 1.04 -20.73 29.02
CA LYS A 44 1.47 -22.13 28.86
C LYS A 44 2.54 -22.50 29.87
N ASP A 45 3.54 -21.64 30.08
CA ASP A 45 4.59 -21.89 31.07
C ASP A 45 4.00 -22.07 32.47
N LEU A 46 3.07 -21.18 32.88
CA LEU A 46 2.36 -21.29 34.17
C LEU A 46 1.55 -22.60 34.30
N PHE A 47 1.03 -23.13 33.20
CA PHE A 47 0.33 -24.42 33.19
C PHE A 47 1.30 -25.60 33.29
N ILE A 48 2.44 -25.53 32.57
CA ILE A 48 3.51 -26.53 32.63
C ILE A 48 4.11 -26.61 34.04
N ASP A 49 4.31 -25.45 34.67
CA ASP A 49 4.81 -25.31 36.04
C ASP A 49 3.77 -25.74 37.11
N GLY A 50 2.55 -26.10 36.69
CA GLY A 50 1.47 -26.53 37.59
C GLY A 50 0.90 -25.42 38.48
N ILE A 51 1.21 -24.15 38.18
CA ILE A 51 0.74 -22.98 38.94
C ILE A 51 -0.75 -22.71 38.66
N ILE A 52 -1.22 -23.03 37.46
CA ILE A 52 -2.63 -22.90 37.07
C ILE A 52 -3.20 -24.23 36.63
N ASP A 53 -4.49 -24.43 36.89
CA ASP A 53 -5.21 -25.63 36.48
C ASP A 53 -5.68 -25.53 35.01
N ARG A 54 -6.08 -26.67 34.45
CA ARG A 54 -6.56 -26.78 33.07
C ARG A 54 -7.76 -25.85 32.75
N PRO A 55 -8.80 -25.73 33.59
CA PRO A 55 -9.91 -24.83 33.29
C PRO A 55 -9.51 -23.35 33.33
N GLU A 56 -8.61 -22.94 34.23
CA GLU A 56 -8.11 -21.57 34.27
C GLU A 56 -7.17 -21.26 33.08
N PHE A 57 -6.36 -22.22 32.67
CA PHE A 57 -5.55 -22.14 31.44
C PHE A 57 -6.41 -21.88 30.21
N GLU A 58 -7.43 -22.72 29.96
CA GLU A 58 -8.30 -22.58 28.78
C GLU A 58 -9.06 -21.26 28.79
N LYS A 59 -9.54 -20.80 29.97
CA LYS A 59 -10.24 -19.52 30.09
C LYS A 59 -9.32 -18.34 29.74
N ARG A 60 -8.10 -18.31 30.29
CA ARG A 60 -7.14 -17.23 30.05
C ARG A 60 -6.61 -17.23 28.62
N LYS A 61 -6.33 -18.41 28.06
CA LYS A 61 -5.94 -18.58 26.67
C LYS A 61 -7.01 -18.08 25.71
N LYS A 62 -8.27 -18.45 25.93
CA LYS A 62 -9.39 -18.04 25.06
C LYS A 62 -9.61 -16.53 25.05
N VAL A 63 -9.40 -15.85 26.18
CA VAL A 63 -9.47 -14.38 26.26
C VAL A 63 -8.40 -13.72 25.38
N GLU A 64 -7.16 -14.22 25.42
CA GLU A 64 -6.08 -13.68 24.60
C GLU A 64 -6.25 -14.05 23.11
N GLU A 65 -6.78 -15.24 22.79
CA GLU A 65 -7.13 -15.62 21.41
C GLU A 65 -8.21 -14.72 20.81
N ILE A 66 -9.23 -14.35 21.57
CA ILE A 66 -10.27 -13.39 21.12
C ILE A 66 -9.64 -12.02 20.81
N LYS A 67 -8.71 -11.56 21.64
CA LYS A 67 -7.98 -10.30 21.40
C LYS A 67 -7.13 -10.37 20.12
N ILE A 68 -6.46 -11.49 19.88
CA ILE A 68 -5.69 -11.73 18.66
C ILE A 68 -6.62 -11.74 17.44
N GLN A 69 -7.77 -12.43 17.50
CA GLN A 69 -8.72 -12.47 16.40
C GLN A 69 -9.29 -11.08 16.07
N ALA A 70 -9.66 -10.30 17.09
CA ALA A 70 -10.12 -8.92 16.90
C ALA A 70 -9.03 -8.05 16.25
N ALA A 71 -7.79 -8.19 16.72
CA ALA A 71 -6.64 -7.47 16.19
C ALA A 71 -6.28 -7.85 14.75
N SER A 72 -6.34 -9.13 14.41
CA SER A 72 -6.11 -9.64 13.05
C SER A 72 -7.18 -9.16 12.07
N LYS A 73 -8.45 -9.12 12.50
CA LYS A 73 -9.55 -8.61 11.67
C LYS A 73 -9.38 -7.11 11.39
N GLU A 74 -8.90 -6.34 12.37
CA GLU A 74 -8.60 -4.93 12.18
C GLU A 74 -7.38 -4.71 11.27
N LEU A 75 -6.35 -5.57 11.37
CA LEU A 75 -5.23 -5.56 10.42
C LEU A 75 -5.68 -5.87 8.99
N GLU A 76 -6.58 -6.83 8.81
CA GLU A 76 -7.14 -7.15 7.50
C GLU A 76 -7.94 -5.97 6.94
N ARG A 77 -8.76 -5.31 7.77
CA ARG A 77 -9.49 -4.10 7.41
C ARG A 77 -8.56 -2.94 7.03
N LEU A 78 -7.48 -2.72 7.79
CA LEU A 78 -6.49 -1.69 7.54
C LEU A 78 -5.64 -1.99 6.28
N SER A 79 -5.33 -3.27 6.04
CA SER A 79 -4.62 -3.72 4.84
C SER A 79 -5.47 -3.58 3.57
N GLN A 80 -6.77 -3.82 3.67
CA GLN A 80 -7.74 -3.63 2.59
C GLN A 80 -8.16 -2.16 2.41
N SER A 81 -7.78 -1.26 3.32
CA SER A 81 -8.08 0.16 3.16
C SER A 81 -7.34 0.74 1.95
N ASN A 82 -8.04 1.55 1.15
CA ASN A 82 -7.51 2.13 -0.08
C ASN A 82 -6.17 2.84 0.12
N ASP A 83 -5.94 3.46 1.28
CA ASP A 83 -4.70 4.16 1.59
C ASP A 83 -3.46 3.25 1.55
N PHE A 84 -3.58 1.99 1.99
CA PHE A 84 -2.46 1.05 1.96
C PHE A 84 -2.24 0.51 0.55
N VAL A 85 -3.32 0.16 -0.15
CA VAL A 85 -3.28 -0.30 -1.55
C VAL A 85 -2.72 0.79 -2.47
N ASP A 86 -3.13 2.04 -2.28
CA ASP A 86 -2.66 3.17 -3.07
C ASP A 86 -1.21 3.52 -2.76
N GLU A 87 -0.74 3.33 -1.53
CA GLU A 87 0.66 3.58 -1.19
C GLU A 87 1.61 2.48 -1.72
N VAL A 88 1.17 1.21 -1.70
CA VAL A 88 1.92 0.09 -2.32
C VAL A 88 1.98 0.31 -3.84
N LYS A 89 0.84 0.57 -4.47
CA LYS A 89 0.79 0.92 -5.89
C LYS A 89 1.63 2.15 -6.19
N ARG A 90 1.59 3.20 -5.36
CA ARG A 90 2.43 4.41 -5.52
C ARG A 90 3.93 4.10 -5.45
N LYS A 91 4.36 3.19 -4.56
CA LYS A 91 5.76 2.76 -4.48
C LYS A 91 6.18 1.95 -5.71
N GLU A 92 5.31 1.06 -6.20
CA GLU A 92 5.55 0.31 -7.43
C GLU A 92 5.61 1.23 -8.64
N ARG A 93 4.68 2.18 -8.76
CA ARG A 93 4.75 3.30 -9.71
C ARG A 93 6.09 3.99 -9.60
N MET A 94 6.47 4.52 -8.43
CA MET A 94 7.75 5.23 -8.26
C MET A 94 8.99 4.41 -8.65
N LYS A 95 8.99 3.08 -8.45
CA LYS A 95 10.08 2.21 -8.93
C LYS A 95 10.09 2.14 -10.45
N PHE A 96 8.92 1.92 -11.05
CA PHE A 96 8.75 1.89 -12.51
C PHE A 96 9.18 3.21 -13.16
N TRP A 97 8.82 4.35 -12.54
CA TRP A 97 9.20 5.69 -12.95
C TRP A 97 10.70 5.99 -12.78
N LYS A 98 11.43 5.27 -11.90
CA LYS A 98 12.89 5.38 -11.77
C LYS A 98 13.66 4.52 -12.77
N GLU A 99 13.08 3.40 -13.21
CA GLU A 99 13.68 2.54 -14.24
C GLU A 99 13.57 3.16 -15.64
N ILE A 100 12.56 4.00 -15.85
CA ILE A 100 12.42 4.79 -17.06
C ILE A 100 13.34 6.01 -16.95
N ASP A 101 14.35 6.09 -17.81
CA ASP A 101 15.25 7.23 -17.92
C ASP A 101 14.49 8.42 -18.51
N GLN A 102 13.86 9.20 -17.62
CA GLN A 102 12.92 10.27 -17.96
C GLN A 102 13.58 11.34 -18.84
N ASN A 103 14.88 11.57 -18.67
CA ASN A 103 15.64 12.54 -19.46
C ASN A 103 15.76 12.08 -20.92
N LYS A 104 16.02 10.79 -21.15
CA LYS A 104 16.14 10.25 -22.51
C LYS A 104 14.85 10.33 -23.30
N LEU A 105 13.69 10.14 -22.66
CA LEU A 105 12.37 10.17 -23.33
C LEU A 105 12.06 11.51 -24.00
N PHE A 106 12.57 12.62 -23.45
CA PHE A 106 12.37 13.97 -23.96
C PHE A 106 13.58 14.55 -24.69
N GLU A 107 14.71 13.84 -24.72
CA GLU A 107 15.89 14.22 -25.51
C GLU A 107 15.62 14.06 -27.03
N GLU A 108 16.23 14.94 -27.83
CA GLU A 108 16.08 14.96 -29.29
C GLU A 108 16.74 13.75 -29.99
N GLY A 109 17.58 12.99 -29.29
CA GLY A 109 18.37 11.89 -29.85
C GLY A 109 17.65 10.54 -30.02
N LEU A 110 16.46 10.36 -29.46
CA LEU A 110 15.71 9.10 -29.62
C LEU A 110 14.84 9.11 -30.88
N SER A 111 14.86 7.99 -31.61
CA SER A 111 13.96 7.78 -32.75
C SER A 111 12.49 7.75 -32.29
N VAL A 112 11.56 8.04 -33.21
CA VAL A 112 10.11 7.97 -32.96
C VAL A 112 9.69 6.59 -32.41
N LYS A 113 10.40 5.53 -32.82
CA LYS A 113 10.16 4.16 -32.36
C LYS A 113 10.53 4.00 -30.88
N GLU A 114 11.69 4.49 -30.47
CA GLU A 114 12.18 4.40 -29.09
C GLU A 114 11.35 5.27 -28.14
N LYS A 115 10.95 6.46 -28.59
CA LYS A 115 10.01 7.32 -27.84
C LYS A 115 8.68 6.61 -27.62
N ASN A 116 8.11 6.00 -28.67
CA ASN A 116 6.87 5.24 -28.56
C ASN A 116 6.98 4.02 -27.63
N GLU A 117 8.10 3.29 -27.64
CA GLU A 117 8.33 2.20 -26.70
C GLU A 117 8.43 2.69 -25.25
N GLY A 118 9.08 3.84 -25.01
CA GLY A 118 9.12 4.46 -23.69
C GLY A 118 7.73 4.91 -23.21
N PHE A 119 6.95 5.57 -24.07
CA PHE A 119 5.59 6.00 -23.72
C PHE A 119 4.63 4.82 -23.51
N LYS A 120 4.73 3.74 -24.29
CA LYS A 120 3.94 2.53 -24.07
C LYS A 120 4.18 1.89 -22.70
N LYS A 121 5.39 2.04 -22.15
CA LYS A 121 5.68 1.55 -20.78
C LYS A 121 4.95 2.39 -19.73
N LEU A 122 4.79 3.69 -19.97
CA LEU A 122 4.12 4.65 -19.08
C LEU A 122 2.59 4.58 -19.13
N ILE A 123 2.01 4.15 -20.24
CA ILE A 123 0.56 4.10 -20.42
C ILE A 123 0.02 2.80 -19.80
N GLU A 124 -0.98 2.92 -18.93
CA GLU A 124 -1.71 1.79 -18.37
C GLU A 124 -2.77 1.31 -19.36
N ARG A 125 -3.61 2.24 -19.82
CA ARG A 125 -4.64 1.99 -20.82
C ARG A 125 -5.01 3.27 -21.56
N ILE A 126 -5.54 3.12 -22.77
CA ILE A 126 -6.07 4.24 -23.56
C ILE A 126 -7.55 3.96 -23.76
N GLU A 127 -8.39 4.89 -23.30
CA GLU A 127 -9.82 4.83 -23.49
C GLU A 127 -10.22 5.73 -24.66
N TYR A 128 -10.96 5.16 -25.60
CA TYR A 128 -11.50 5.88 -26.74
C TYR A 128 -13.01 6.02 -26.54
N LYS A 129 -13.51 7.26 -26.51
CA LYS A 129 -14.94 7.54 -26.58
C LYS A 129 -15.24 8.19 -27.92
N ARG A 130 -16.16 7.60 -28.67
CA ARG A 130 -16.59 8.12 -29.96
C ARG A 130 -18.03 8.60 -29.86
N GLU A 131 -18.22 9.90 -30.06
CA GLU A 131 -19.53 10.53 -30.20
C GLU A 131 -19.64 11.11 -31.61
N GLY A 132 -20.22 10.33 -32.53
CA GLY A 132 -20.34 10.69 -33.94
C GLY A 132 -18.97 10.84 -34.63
N ASP A 133 -18.67 12.06 -35.05
CA ASP A 133 -17.40 12.43 -35.69
C ASP A 133 -16.32 12.88 -34.69
N ILE A 134 -16.66 12.99 -33.40
CA ILE A 134 -15.71 13.36 -32.35
C ILE A 134 -15.16 12.09 -31.69
N ILE A 135 -13.83 12.01 -31.60
CA ILE A 135 -13.13 10.96 -30.87
C ILE A 135 -12.40 11.62 -29.70
N GLU A 136 -12.82 11.32 -28.49
CA GLU A 136 -12.08 11.63 -27.28
C GLU A 136 -11.11 10.50 -26.96
N ILE A 137 -9.84 10.86 -26.78
CA ILE A 137 -8.78 9.93 -26.40
C ILE A 137 -8.37 10.26 -24.97
N ASN A 138 -8.71 9.40 -24.03
CA ASN A 138 -8.30 9.50 -22.64
C ASN A 138 -7.14 8.53 -22.39
N VAL A 139 -5.93 9.09 -22.22
CA VAL A 139 -4.74 8.30 -21.90
C VAL A 139 -4.61 8.20 -20.39
N ILE A 140 -4.69 6.97 -19.86
CA ILE A 140 -4.52 6.68 -18.45
C ILE A 140 -3.10 6.16 -18.25
N TYR A 141 -2.32 6.89 -17.46
CA TYR A 141 -0.93 6.58 -17.17
C TYR A 141 -0.80 5.70 -15.92
N LYS A 142 0.23 4.87 -15.89
CA LYS A 142 0.55 3.98 -14.77
C LYS A 142 1.03 4.72 -13.54
#